data_AF-A0A9C8LJP2-F1
#
_entry.id   AF-A0A9C8LJP2-F1
#
_cell.length_a   1.000
_cell.length_b   1.000
_cell.length_c   1.000
_cell.angle_alpha   90.00
_cell.angle_beta   90.00
_cell.angle_gamma   90.00
#
_symmetry.space_group_name_H-M   'P 1'
#
loop_
_entity.id
_entity.type
_entity.pdbx_description
1 polymer ?
#
loop_
_entity_poly.entity_id
_entity_poly.type
_entity_poly.pdbx_seq_one_letter_code
_entity_poly.pdbx_strand_id
1 'polypeptide(L)'
;MFASRNCVSISEPIVLLNPTGTMRERHAILDGIGDETRLRALLVAGDRATFERLYRRHDGAMVRVCTAIVGNRAAAEEVVQDGWIAILQNIGGFEGRASLAGWMFAIVLNKAKSRARRDGRSVSFDAGGA
;
A
#
# COMPACT_ATOMS: atom_id res chain seq x y z
N MET A 1 4.78 19.69 26.87
CA MET A 1 3.83 18.69 27.41
C MET A 1 2.47 18.97 26.79
N PHE A 2 1.70 17.92 26.43
CA PHE A 2 0.57 17.85 25.47
C PHE A 2 1.03 17.65 24.00
N ALA A 3 1.07 16.42 23.47
CA ALA A 3 -0.01 15.48 23.11
C ALA A 3 -0.20 15.50 21.59
N SER A 4 0.46 14.57 20.89
CA SER A 4 -0.21 13.39 20.33
C SER A 4 -1.15 13.75 19.18
N ARG A 5 -0.68 13.56 17.94
CA ARG A 5 -1.52 13.23 16.78
C ARG A 5 -0.63 12.71 15.65
N ASN A 6 -0.90 11.46 15.27
CA ASN A 6 -0.30 10.66 14.19
C ASN A 6 0.98 9.85 14.46
N CYS A 7 1.14 9.34 15.69
CA CYS A 7 1.59 7.96 15.82
C CYS A 7 0.43 7.05 15.34
N VAL A 8 0.33 6.81 14.03
CA VAL A 8 -0.46 5.68 13.55
C VAL A 8 0.28 4.44 13.99
N SER A 9 -0.18 3.90 15.11
CA SER A 9 0.23 2.60 15.62
C SER A 9 -0.03 1.56 14.53
N ILE A 10 1.00 1.24 13.75
CA ILE A 10 1.07 0.06 12.85
C ILE A 10 1.20 -1.24 13.66
N SER A 11 0.63 -1.24 14.87
CA SER A 11 0.62 -2.36 15.81
C SER A 11 -0.72 -3.11 15.78
N GLU A 12 -1.43 -3.06 14.65
CA GLU A 12 -2.50 -4.01 14.34
C GLU A 12 -2.19 -4.70 13.01
N PRO A 13 -2.15 -6.04 12.96
CA PRO A 13 -1.79 -6.76 11.75
C PRO A 13 -2.86 -6.50 10.69
N ILE A 14 -2.41 -6.20 9.47
CA ILE A 14 -3.25 -6.09 8.28
C ILE A 14 -3.77 -7.49 7.97
N VAL A 15 -4.88 -7.90 8.61
CA VAL A 15 -5.58 -9.17 8.36
C VAL A 15 -6.12 -9.15 6.94
N LEU A 16 -5.37 -9.68 5.97
CA LEU A 16 -5.92 -10.17 4.71
C LEU A 16 -6.48 -11.56 5.03
N LEU A 17 -7.76 -11.77 4.76
CA LEU A 17 -8.42 -13.07 4.88
C LEU A 17 -7.64 -14.14 4.13
N ASN A 18 -6.92 -14.97 4.89
CA ASN A 18 -6.73 -16.40 4.65
C ASN A 18 -6.90 -17.07 6.03
N PRO A 19 -7.82 -18.05 6.20
CA PRO A 19 -8.18 -18.63 7.52
C PRO A 19 -7.08 -19.41 8.27
N THR A 20 -5.79 -19.28 7.90
CA THR A 20 -4.72 -20.17 8.40
C THR A 20 -3.43 -19.48 8.82
N GLY A 21 -3.53 -18.30 9.45
CA GLY A 21 -2.65 -17.95 10.57
C GLY A 21 -1.12 -18.06 10.41
N THR A 22 -0.55 -17.85 9.23
CA THR A 22 0.92 -17.87 9.03
C THR A 22 1.41 -16.57 8.40
N MET A 23 1.86 -15.66 9.26
CA MET A 23 2.29 -14.28 8.94
C MET A 23 3.75 -14.19 8.44
N ARG A 24 4.43 -15.28 8.06
CA ARG A 24 5.91 -15.27 8.04
C ARG A 24 6.64 -15.55 6.73
N GLU A 25 5.98 -15.87 5.61
CA GLU A 25 6.74 -16.42 4.47
C GLU A 25 6.69 -15.68 3.12
N ARG A 26 5.97 -14.55 3.00
CA ARG A 26 5.94 -13.81 1.71
C ARG A 26 6.87 -12.59 1.60
N HIS A 27 7.61 -12.26 2.65
CA HIS A 27 8.48 -11.07 2.66
C HIS A 27 9.67 -11.17 1.68
N ALA A 28 10.07 -12.38 1.30
CA ALA A 28 11.28 -12.63 0.51
C ALA A 28 11.20 -12.27 -0.99
N ILE A 29 10.04 -11.89 -1.54
CA ILE A 29 9.89 -11.71 -3.00
C ILE A 29 10.31 -10.31 -3.49
N LEU A 30 10.53 -9.33 -2.59
CA LEU A 30 10.69 -7.91 -2.99
C LEU A 30 12.02 -7.26 -2.61
N ASP A 31 12.91 -7.96 -1.91
CA ASP A 31 14.20 -7.39 -1.49
C ASP A 31 15.13 -7.23 -2.70
N GLY A 32 15.73 -6.03 -2.85
CA GLY A 32 16.69 -5.81 -3.93
C GLY A 32 16.94 -4.36 -4.33
N ILE A 33 16.80 -3.39 -3.43
CA ILE A 33 17.22 -2.02 -3.72
C ILE A 33 18.10 -1.51 -2.56
N GLY A 34 19.38 -1.88 -2.55
CA GLY A 34 20.43 -1.25 -1.74
C GLY A 34 20.10 -0.96 -0.26
N ASP A 35 20.78 0.04 0.29
CA ASP A 35 20.60 0.52 1.66
C ASP A 35 19.28 1.30 1.81
N GLU A 36 18.34 0.77 2.60
CA GLU A 36 17.01 1.35 2.81
C GLU A 36 17.06 2.74 3.46
N THR A 37 18.08 3.00 4.29
CA THR A 37 18.33 4.30 4.92
C THR A 37 18.62 5.35 3.87
N ARG A 38 19.47 5.00 2.90
CA ARG A 38 19.83 5.85 1.78
C ARG A 38 18.63 6.08 0.86
N LEU A 39 17.84 5.05 0.57
CA LEU A 39 16.62 5.19 -0.23
C LEU A 39 15.63 6.14 0.43
N ARG A 40 15.40 5.99 1.73
CA ARG A 40 14.55 6.89 2.50
C ARG A 40 15.03 8.32 2.38
N ALA A 41 16.32 8.57 2.61
CA ALA A 41 16.89 9.92 2.52
C ALA A 41 16.69 10.54 1.13
N LEU A 42 16.92 9.77 0.07
CA LEU A 42 16.72 10.23 -1.31
C LEU A 42 15.23 10.52 -1.62
N LEU A 43 14.31 9.67 -1.15
CA LEU A 43 12.88 9.89 -1.34
C LEU A 43 12.36 11.11 -0.56
N VAL A 44 12.82 11.30 0.67
CA VAL A 44 12.49 12.50 1.48
C VAL A 44 13.04 13.76 0.82
N ALA A 45 14.21 13.68 0.19
CA ALA A 45 14.78 14.77 -0.60
C ALA A 45 14.08 15.00 -1.95
N GLY A 46 13.08 14.19 -2.32
CA GLY A 46 12.36 14.32 -3.58
C GLY A 46 13.14 13.83 -4.81
N ASP A 47 14.12 12.94 -4.64
CA ASP A 47 14.89 12.40 -5.75
C ASP A 47 14.01 11.62 -6.73
N ARG A 48 13.74 12.25 -7.88
CA ARG A 48 12.85 11.72 -8.91
C ARG A 48 13.35 10.39 -9.47
N ALA A 49 14.67 10.21 -9.61
CA ALA A 49 15.24 8.99 -10.18
C ALA A 49 15.05 7.78 -9.27
N THR A 50 15.21 7.95 -7.96
CA THR A 50 14.96 6.90 -6.97
C THR A 50 13.49 6.55 -6.90
N PHE A 51 12.60 7.55 -6.91
CA PHE A 51 11.16 7.31 -6.98
C PHE A 51 10.78 6.53 -8.25
N GLU A 52 11.24 6.97 -9.43
CA GLU A 52 10.93 6.33 -10.71
C GLU A 52 11.40 4.87 -10.76
N ARG A 53 12.55 4.57 -10.15
CA ARG A 53 13.07 3.20 -10.02
C ARG A 53 12.17 2.33 -9.14
N LEU A 54 11.71 2.84 -8.00
CA LEU A 54 10.79 2.14 -7.10
C LEU A 54 9.43 1.93 -7.75
N TYR A 55 8.91 2.98 -8.40
CA TYR A 55 7.64 2.96 -9.13
C TYR A 55 7.65 1.85 -10.18
N ARG A 56 8.60 1.88 -11.13
CA ARG A 56 8.70 0.85 -12.17
C ARG A 56 8.82 -0.58 -11.62
N ARG A 57 9.49 -0.75 -10.49
CA ARG A 57 9.72 -2.09 -9.91
C ARG A 57 8.47 -2.65 -9.23
N HIS A 58 7.69 -1.80 -8.56
CA HIS A 58 6.62 -2.26 -7.68
C HIS A 58 5.22 -2.00 -8.20
N ASP A 59 5.01 -1.03 -9.07
CA ASP A 59 3.68 -0.62 -9.56
C ASP A 59 2.88 -1.80 -10.12
N GLY A 60 3.45 -2.52 -11.10
CA GLY A 60 2.79 -3.69 -11.70
C GLY A 60 2.49 -4.81 -10.70
N ALA A 61 3.34 -5.00 -9.68
CA ALA A 61 3.10 -6.00 -8.64
C ALA A 61 1.97 -5.56 -7.69
N MET A 62 1.95 -4.29 -7.28
CA MET A 62 0.89 -3.71 -6.45
C MET A 62 -0.46 -3.78 -7.17
N VAL A 63 -0.49 -3.42 -8.44
CA VAL A 63 -1.64 -3.55 -9.34
C VAL A 63 -2.21 -4.97 -9.34
N ARG A 64 -1.38 -5.99 -9.51
CA ARG A 64 -1.83 -7.39 -9.59
C ARG A 64 -2.48 -7.81 -8.28
N VAL A 65 -1.87 -7.45 -7.16
CA VAL A 65 -2.38 -7.76 -5.83
C VAL A 65 -3.68 -7.00 -5.54
N CYS A 66 -3.75 -5.72 -5.90
CA CYS A 66 -4.98 -4.92 -5.76
C CYS A 66 -6.12 -5.46 -6.60
N THR A 67 -5.84 -5.92 -7.83
CA THR A 67 -6.86 -6.49 -8.73
C THR A 67 -7.55 -7.70 -8.07
N ALA A 68 -6.81 -8.53 -7.34
CA ALA A 68 -7.38 -9.65 -6.58
C ALA A 68 -8.29 -9.22 -5.41
N ILE A 69 -8.19 -7.96 -4.95
CA ILE A 69 -8.98 -7.42 -3.83
C ILE A 69 -10.21 -6.66 -4.32
N VAL A 70 -10.05 -5.81 -5.34
CA VAL A 70 -11.15 -4.95 -5.86
C VAL A 70 -11.88 -5.57 -7.06
N GLY A 71 -11.42 -6.71 -7.57
CA GLY A 71 -12.12 -7.51 -8.56
C GLY A 71 -11.97 -7.04 -10.02
N ASN A 72 -11.45 -5.83 -10.27
CA ASN A 72 -11.16 -5.36 -11.63
C ASN A 72 -9.88 -4.53 -11.70
N ARG A 73 -9.29 -4.49 -12.90
CA ARG A 73 -7.99 -3.87 -13.16
C ARG A 73 -8.02 -2.35 -13.04
N ALA A 74 -9.07 -1.68 -13.52
CA ALA A 74 -9.16 -0.22 -13.54
C ALA A 74 -9.23 0.35 -12.12
N ALA A 75 -10.12 -0.20 -11.28
CA ALA A 75 -10.19 0.18 -9.87
C ALA A 75 -8.87 -0.12 -9.12
N ALA A 76 -8.15 -1.17 -9.52
CA ALA A 76 -6.84 -1.45 -8.94
C ALA A 76 -5.79 -0.38 -9.30
N GLU A 77 -5.82 0.16 -10.52
CA GLU A 77 -4.93 1.28 -10.92
C GLU A 77 -5.20 2.52 -10.10
N GLU A 78 -6.46 2.90 -9.95
CA GLU A 78 -6.87 4.05 -9.13
C GLU A 78 -6.36 3.89 -7.70
N VAL A 79 -6.57 2.71 -7.09
CA VAL A 79 -6.09 2.42 -5.73
C VAL A 79 -4.57 2.49 -5.62
N VAL A 80 -3.84 1.97 -6.61
CA VAL A 80 -2.37 1.98 -6.60
C VAL A 80 -1.84 3.40 -6.78
N GLN A 81 -2.43 4.21 -7.66
CA GLN A 81 -2.09 5.62 -7.82
C GLN A 81 -2.27 6.40 -6.52
N ASP A 82 -3.44 6.26 -5.88
CA ASP A 82 -3.72 6.83 -4.56
C ASP A 82 -2.76 6.31 -3.49
N GLY A 83 -2.31 5.07 -3.63
CA GLY A 83 -1.32 4.43 -2.78
C GLY A 83 0.06 5.08 -2.90
N TRP A 84 0.54 5.34 -4.12
CA TRP A 84 1.80 6.02 -4.37
C TRP A 84 1.82 7.44 -3.83
N ILE A 85 0.71 8.18 -3.99
CA ILE A 85 0.56 9.51 -3.39
C ILE A 85 0.71 9.44 -1.87
N ALA A 86 0.03 8.48 -1.22
CA ALA A 86 0.12 8.30 0.23
C ALA A 86 1.52 7.85 0.68
N ILE A 87 2.20 7.00 -0.09
CA ILE A 87 3.59 6.58 0.17
C ILE A 87 4.51 7.81 0.20
N LEU A 88 4.44 8.66 -0.82
CA LEU A 88 5.25 9.88 -0.90
C LEU A 88 4.97 10.85 0.25
N GLN A 89 3.70 11.02 0.61
CA GLN A 89 3.32 11.89 1.73
C GLN A 89 3.80 11.37 3.10
N ASN A 90 3.93 10.05 3.26
CA ASN A 90 4.24 9.43 4.55
C ASN A 90 5.68 8.91 4.66
N ILE A 91 6.50 9.03 3.61
CA ILE A 91 7.86 8.46 3.58
C ILE A 91 8.78 8.99 4.68
N GLY A 92 8.56 10.23 5.14
CA GLY A 92 9.30 10.82 6.25
C GLY A 92 9.12 10.05 7.57
N GLY A 93 7.94 9.44 7.77
CA GLY A 93 7.58 8.66 8.96
C GLY A 93 7.98 7.18 8.89
N PHE A 94 8.66 6.74 7.84
CA PHE A 94 9.18 5.36 7.78
C PHE A 94 10.38 5.19 8.72
N GLU A 95 10.25 4.28 9.69
CA GLU A 95 11.22 4.04 10.77
C GLU A 95 12.13 2.81 10.53
N GLY A 96 11.99 2.10 9.40
CA GLY A 96 12.82 0.92 9.10
C GLY A 96 12.50 -0.33 9.93
N ARG A 97 11.34 -0.39 10.60
CA ARG A 97 10.89 -1.56 11.37
C ARG A 97 10.44 -2.75 10.51
N ALA A 98 10.27 -2.53 9.21
CA ALA A 98 9.96 -3.51 8.17
C ALA A 98 10.63 -3.04 6.88
N SER A 99 10.72 -3.91 5.85
CA SER A 99 11.24 -3.48 4.56
C SER A 99 10.41 -2.33 3.98
N LEU A 100 11.05 -1.42 3.24
CA LEU A 100 10.39 -0.31 2.55
C LEU A 100 9.32 -0.85 1.59
N ALA A 101 9.64 -1.95 0.88
CA ALA A 101 8.69 -2.62 0.00
C ALA A 101 7.47 -3.12 0.78
N GLY A 102 7.67 -3.84 1.90
CA GLY A 102 6.58 -4.32 2.75
C GLY A 102 5.70 -3.18 3.25
N TRP A 103 6.30 -2.07 3.68
CA TRP A 103 5.57 -0.88 4.13
C TRP A 103 4.75 -0.23 3.01
N MET A 104 5.30 -0.09 1.80
CA MET A 104 4.55 0.43 0.65
C MET A 104 3.36 -0.45 0.28
N PHE A 105 3.56 -1.78 0.22
CA PHE A 105 2.48 -2.73 -0.05
C PHE A 105 1.40 -2.69 1.03
N ALA A 106 1.77 -2.53 2.31
CA ALA A 106 0.81 -2.38 3.40
C ALA A 106 -0.13 -1.18 3.21
N ILE A 107 0.40 -0.02 2.82
CA ILE A 107 -0.41 1.19 2.53
C ILE A 107 -1.40 0.92 1.40
N VAL A 108 -0.92 0.37 0.29
CA VAL A 108 -1.73 0.09 -0.91
C VAL A 108 -2.82 -0.95 -0.62
N LEU A 109 -2.48 -2.03 0.10
CA LEU A 109 -3.42 -3.07 0.50
C LEU A 109 -4.53 -2.55 1.40
N ASN A 110 -4.20 -1.66 2.34
CA ASN A 110 -5.20 -1.03 3.22
C ASN A 110 -6.19 -0.18 2.42
N LYS A 111 -5.71 0.57 1.43
CA LYS A 111 -6.58 1.32 0.50
C LYS A 111 -7.47 0.39 -0.32
N ALA A 112 -6.91 -0.69 -0.88
CA ALA A 112 -7.67 -1.68 -1.65
C ALA A 112 -8.80 -2.30 -0.83
N LYS A 113 -8.51 -2.72 0.40
CA LYS A 113 -9.53 -3.27 1.32
C LYS A 113 -10.61 -2.25 1.66
N SER A 114 -10.21 -1.00 1.93
CA SER A 114 -11.16 0.07 2.22
C SER A 114 -12.09 0.33 1.03
N ARG A 115 -11.56 0.32 -0.20
CA ARG A 115 -12.34 0.43 -1.42
C ARG A 115 -13.29 -0.75 -1.61
N ALA A 116 -12.80 -1.98 -1.53
CA ALA A 116 -13.63 -3.18 -1.65
C ALA A 116 -14.77 -3.22 -0.61
N ARG A 117 -14.49 -2.80 0.64
CA ARG A 117 -15.51 -2.65 1.70
C ARG A 117 -16.54 -1.56 1.42
N ARG A 118 -16.18 -0.51 0.67
CA ARG A 118 -17.13 0.53 0.26
C ARG A 118 -18.00 0.04 -0.89
N ASP A 119 -17.38 -0.58 -1.89
CA ASP A 119 -18.06 -1.02 -3.10
C ASP A 119 -19.03 -2.19 -2.81
N GLY A 120 -18.63 -3.10 -1.91
CA GLY A 120 -19.52 -4.14 -1.37
C GLY A 120 -20.63 -3.62 -0.45
N ARG A 121 -20.57 -2.37 0.01
CA ARG A 121 -21.68 -1.69 0.70
C ARG A 121 -22.55 -0.87 -0.25
N SER A 122 -22.08 -0.57 -1.47
CA SER A 122 -22.83 0.18 -2.48
C SER A 122 -23.58 -0.70 -3.49
N VAL A 123 -23.70 -2.00 -3.26
CA VAL A 123 -24.69 -2.83 -3.96
C VAL A 123 -26.09 -2.53 -3.42
N SER A 124 -26.70 -1.47 -3.96
CA SER A 124 -28.08 -1.44 -4.48
C SER A 124 -28.48 0.00 -4.79
N PHE A 125 -28.68 0.31 -6.06
CA PHE A 125 -29.92 0.91 -6.53
C PHE A 125 -30.15 0.35 -7.94
N ASP A 126 -31.04 -0.65 -7.99
CA ASP A 126 -31.75 -0.98 -9.22
C ASP A 126 -32.37 0.31 -9.78
N ALA A 127 -32.10 0.58 -11.05
CA ALA A 127 -32.87 1.52 -11.84
C ALA A 127 -33.40 0.75 -13.04
N GLY A 128 -34.35 -0.15 -12.77
CA GLY A 128 -35.35 -0.52 -13.76
C GLY A 128 -36.09 0.72 -14.26
N GLY A 129 -36.20 0.82 -15.58
CA GLY A 129 -36.98 1.82 -16.32
C GLY A 129 -36.36 1.99 -17.70
N ALA A 130 -36.99 1.63 -18.81
CA ALA A 130 -38.36 1.18 -19.08
C ALA A 130 -38.35 0.29 -20.34
#